data_AF-A0A1A8LKG5-F1
#
_entry.id   AF-A0A1A8LKG5-F1
#
_cell.length_a   1.000
_cell.length_b   1.000
_cell.length_c   1.000
_cell.angle_alpha   90.00
_cell.angle_beta   90.00
_cell.angle_gamma   90.00
#
_symmetry.space_group_name_H-M   'P 1'
#
loop_
_entity.id
_entity.type
_entity.pdbx_description
1 polymer ?
#
loop_
_entity_poly.entity_id
_entity_poly.type
_entity_poly.pdbx_seq_one_letter_code
_entity_poly.pdbx_strand_id
1 'polypeptide(L)'
;FCFSLFIGALHPACGDLSYSFPEEKKRGSAIGNIAKDLGHDLKTLSSRKARVDFEGMHKRYCDISFDSGDLITSERIDRESLCGKKPSCVVKADLVLENPLELHRVSLHVQDVNDNSPQFNEEIIQMEIRESAEKGNRFSIEEAHDADIGQNDIQRYVLQKNDNFILVVENKRVELVLENKLDREKHKEINLLLTALDG
;
A
#
# COMPACT_ATOMS: atom_id res chain seq x y z
N PHE A 1 47.02 -29.48 30.83
CA PHE A 1 46.30 -28.52 29.96
C PHE A 1 45.17 -29.27 29.27
N CYS A 2 43.92 -28.83 29.47
CA CYS A 2 42.74 -29.44 28.86
C CYS A 2 42.21 -28.43 27.83
N PHE A 3 42.15 -28.81 26.55
CA PHE A 3 41.55 -28.00 25.49
C PHE A 3 40.17 -28.56 25.19
N SER A 4 39.13 -27.80 25.51
CA SER A 4 37.77 -28.09 25.05
C SER A 4 37.55 -27.42 23.70
N LEU A 5 37.30 -28.23 22.67
CA LEU A 5 36.93 -27.76 21.34
C LEU A 5 35.40 -27.73 21.26
N PHE A 6 34.82 -26.53 21.15
CA PHE A 6 33.40 -26.37 20.87
C PHE A 6 33.19 -26.31 19.35
N ILE A 7 32.63 -27.37 18.78
CA ILE A 7 32.12 -27.36 17.41
C ILE A 7 30.70 -26.80 17.46
N GLY A 8 30.55 -25.53 17.11
CA GLY A 8 29.24 -24.92 16.89
C GLY A 8 28.65 -25.49 15.61
N ALA A 9 27.62 -26.32 15.73
CA ALA A 9 26.79 -26.68 14.59
C ALA A 9 25.92 -25.46 14.22
N LEU A 10 26.30 -24.75 13.15
CA LEU A 10 25.37 -23.86 12.45
C LEU A 10 24.29 -24.76 11.86
N HIS A 11 23.11 -24.75 12.49
CA HIS A 11 21.93 -25.31 11.84
C HIS A 11 21.64 -24.40 10.65
N PRO A 12 21.56 -24.92 9.41
CA PRO A 12 20.96 -24.16 8.33
C PRO A 12 19.53 -23.89 8.77
N ALA A 13 19.23 -22.63 9.10
CA ALA A 13 17.85 -22.21 9.16
C ALA A 13 17.28 -22.54 7.77
N CYS A 14 16.29 -23.42 7.72
CA CYS A 14 15.50 -23.62 6.51
C CYS A 14 14.97 -22.23 6.14
N GLY A 15 15.49 -21.65 5.06
CA GLY A 15 15.28 -20.24 4.76
C GLY A 15 13.79 -20.01 4.49
N ASP A 16 13.15 -19.16 5.30
CA ASP A 16 11.82 -18.66 4.97
C ASP A 16 11.90 -17.98 3.60
N LEU A 17 11.08 -18.43 2.64
CA LEU A 17 11.00 -17.83 1.32
C LEU A 17 10.28 -16.49 1.43
N SER A 18 10.88 -15.43 0.89
CA SER A 18 10.28 -14.09 0.91
C SER A 18 10.31 -13.47 -0.47
N TYR A 19 9.15 -13.03 -0.93
CA TYR A 19 8.98 -12.37 -2.23
C TYR A 19 8.27 -11.05 -2.06
N SER A 20 8.70 -10.04 -2.82
CA SER A 20 8.03 -8.74 -2.91
C SER A 20 7.51 -8.54 -4.32
N PHE A 21 6.28 -8.07 -4.44
CA PHE A 21 5.70 -7.75 -5.74
C PHE A 21 4.67 -6.63 -5.60
N PRO A 22 4.53 -5.77 -6.63
CA PRO A 22 3.47 -4.77 -6.66
C PRO A 22 2.11 -5.46 -6.72
N GLU A 23 1.14 -4.87 -6.05
CA GLU A 23 -0.26 -5.19 -6.25
C GLU A 23 -0.72 -4.94 -7.70
N GLU A 24 -2.00 -5.16 -7.99
CA GLU A 24 -2.56 -4.89 -9.32
C GLU A 24 -1.99 -5.72 -10.48
N LYS A 25 -1.13 -6.70 -10.17
CA LYS A 25 -0.64 -7.67 -11.14
C LYS A 25 -1.80 -8.51 -11.71
N LYS A 26 -1.80 -8.66 -13.03
CA LYS A 26 -2.73 -9.53 -13.76
C LYS A 26 -2.59 -10.97 -13.27
N ARG A 27 -3.68 -11.74 -13.32
CA ARG A 27 -3.66 -13.19 -13.08
C ARG A 27 -2.60 -13.88 -13.94
N GLY A 28 -1.84 -14.80 -13.34
CA GLY A 28 -0.77 -15.55 -13.99
C GLY A 28 0.58 -14.81 -14.03
N SER A 29 0.69 -13.64 -13.41
CA SER A 29 1.96 -12.90 -13.36
C SER A 29 2.92 -13.55 -12.38
N ALA A 30 4.19 -13.67 -12.76
CA ALA A 30 5.23 -14.22 -11.88
C ALA A 30 5.49 -13.31 -10.66
N ILE A 31 5.66 -13.97 -9.52
CA ILE A 31 6.04 -13.40 -8.22
C ILE A 31 7.50 -13.72 -7.93
N GLY A 32 7.90 -14.98 -8.05
CA GLY A 32 9.27 -15.45 -7.79
C GLY A 32 9.45 -16.93 -8.10
N ASN A 33 10.68 -17.36 -8.37
CA ASN A 33 10.98 -18.70 -8.88
C ASN A 33 11.33 -19.69 -7.75
N ILE A 34 10.32 -20.40 -7.25
CA ILE A 34 10.50 -21.36 -6.14
C ILE A 34 11.32 -22.59 -6.54
N ALA A 35 11.30 -22.99 -7.82
CA ALA A 35 12.09 -24.13 -8.29
C ALA A 35 13.59 -23.85 -8.09
N LYS A 36 14.04 -22.68 -8.55
CA LYS A 36 15.42 -22.21 -8.41
C LYS A 36 15.79 -22.00 -6.94
N ASP A 37 14.92 -21.36 -6.17
CA ASP A 37 15.23 -20.97 -4.79
C ASP A 37 15.28 -22.19 -3.85
N LEU A 38 14.52 -23.25 -4.14
CA LEU A 38 14.60 -24.54 -3.44
C LEU A 38 15.63 -25.50 -4.03
N GLY A 39 16.19 -25.20 -5.21
CA GLY A 39 17.10 -26.10 -5.93
C GLY A 39 16.43 -27.35 -6.48
N HIS A 40 15.11 -27.33 -6.69
CA HIS A 40 14.34 -28.43 -7.28
C HIS A 40 14.09 -28.19 -8.77
N ASP A 41 14.06 -29.24 -9.58
CA ASP A 41 13.60 -29.13 -10.96
C ASP A 41 12.06 -29.15 -11.06
N LEU A 42 11.54 -28.73 -12.21
CA LEU A 42 10.08 -28.64 -12.44
C LEU A 42 9.38 -30.01 -12.27
N LYS A 43 10.06 -31.09 -12.65
CA LYS A 43 9.55 -32.47 -12.52
C LYS A 43 9.44 -32.87 -11.06
N THR A 44 10.39 -32.49 -10.22
CA THR A 44 10.37 -32.74 -8.79
C THR A 44 9.20 -32.01 -8.14
N LEU A 45 8.99 -30.72 -8.47
CA LEU A 45 7.84 -29.97 -7.94
C LEU A 45 6.51 -30.64 -8.30
N SER A 46 6.35 -31.02 -9.57
CA SER A 46 5.11 -31.67 -10.04
C SER A 46 4.90 -33.06 -9.44
N SER A 47 5.93 -33.92 -9.47
CA SER A 47 5.84 -35.30 -8.97
C SER A 47 5.64 -35.36 -7.45
N ARG A 48 6.21 -34.40 -6.71
CA ARG A 48 6.00 -34.24 -5.26
C ARG A 48 4.76 -33.42 -4.91
N LYS A 49 3.89 -33.11 -5.88
CA LYS A 49 2.62 -32.37 -5.69
C LYS A 49 2.81 -31.08 -4.89
N ALA A 50 3.83 -30.30 -5.27
CA ALA A 50 4.09 -29.01 -4.67
C ALA A 50 2.81 -28.15 -4.69
N ARG A 51 2.47 -27.54 -3.56
CA ARG A 51 1.29 -26.65 -3.46
C ARG A 51 1.53 -25.55 -2.44
N VAL A 52 0.75 -24.49 -2.58
CA VAL A 52 0.73 -23.36 -1.64
C VAL A 52 -0.58 -23.38 -0.87
N ASP A 53 -0.47 -23.49 0.45
CA ASP A 53 -1.59 -23.49 1.40
C ASP A 53 -1.58 -22.18 2.19
N PHE A 54 -2.71 -21.48 2.25
CA PHE A 54 -2.85 -20.20 2.99
C PHE A 54 -3.52 -20.45 4.34
N GLU A 55 -2.83 -20.14 5.43
CA GLU A 55 -3.35 -20.35 6.78
C GLU A 55 -4.52 -19.39 7.08
N GLY A 56 -5.69 -19.92 7.42
CA GLY A 56 -6.83 -19.12 7.89
C GLY A 56 -7.50 -18.22 6.84
N MET A 57 -7.08 -18.28 5.57
CA MET A 57 -7.65 -17.47 4.48
C MET A 57 -8.41 -18.38 3.52
N HIS A 58 -9.70 -18.07 3.28
CA HIS A 58 -10.50 -18.78 2.27
C HIS A 58 -10.11 -18.44 0.83
N LYS A 59 -9.20 -17.47 0.64
CA LYS A 59 -8.82 -16.94 -0.66
C LYS A 59 -7.40 -17.37 -1.03
N ARG A 60 -7.20 -17.89 -2.25
CA ARG A 60 -5.90 -18.33 -2.77
C ARG A 60 -5.29 -17.20 -3.61
N TYR A 61 -4.27 -16.53 -3.09
CA TYR A 61 -3.66 -15.36 -3.74
C TYR A 61 -2.63 -15.72 -4.83
N CYS A 62 -1.96 -16.86 -4.70
CA CYS A 62 -1.02 -17.36 -5.69
C CYS A 62 -1.12 -18.88 -5.85
N ASP A 63 -0.54 -19.37 -6.94
CA ASP A 63 -0.37 -20.80 -7.24
C ASP A 63 1.00 -21.04 -7.89
N ILE A 64 1.35 -22.30 -8.13
CA ILE A 64 2.61 -22.69 -8.74
C ILE A 64 2.41 -22.93 -10.23
N SER A 65 3.22 -22.25 -11.06
CA SER A 65 3.38 -22.58 -12.46
C SER A 65 4.37 -23.74 -12.59
N PHE A 66 3.91 -24.94 -12.97
CA PHE A 66 4.80 -26.08 -13.23
C PHE A 66 5.57 -25.99 -14.55
N ASP A 67 5.20 -25.03 -15.42
CA ASP A 67 5.90 -24.78 -16.68
C ASP A 67 7.15 -23.92 -16.47
N SER A 68 7.12 -22.99 -15.51
CA SER A 68 8.22 -22.05 -15.23
C SER A 68 8.89 -22.24 -13.87
N GLY A 69 8.22 -22.89 -12.92
CA GLY A 69 8.67 -23.02 -11.54
C GLY A 69 8.43 -21.78 -10.69
N ASP A 70 7.62 -20.84 -11.18
CA ASP A 70 7.30 -19.61 -10.47
C ASP A 70 6.05 -19.76 -9.61
N LEU A 71 6.02 -19.03 -8.48
CA LEU A 71 4.76 -18.59 -7.91
C LEU A 71 4.14 -17.56 -8.84
N ILE A 72 2.88 -17.76 -9.20
CA ILE A 72 2.11 -16.89 -10.07
C ILE A 72 0.86 -16.39 -9.34
N THR A 73 0.43 -15.17 -9.64
CA THR A 73 -0.79 -14.61 -9.06
C THR A 73 -2.02 -15.40 -9.52
N SER A 74 -2.89 -15.78 -8.58
CA SER A 74 -4.15 -16.47 -8.88
C SER A 74 -5.25 -15.51 -9.32
N GLU A 75 -5.17 -14.26 -8.86
CA GLU A 75 -6.10 -13.17 -9.14
C GLU A 75 -5.41 -11.81 -8.92
N ARG A 76 -6.12 -10.73 -9.25
CA ARG A 76 -5.69 -9.36 -8.90
C ARG A 76 -5.73 -9.22 -7.37
N ILE A 77 -4.61 -8.77 -6.81
CA ILE A 77 -4.47 -8.53 -5.38
C ILE A 77 -4.61 -7.02 -5.18
N ASP A 78 -5.51 -6.67 -4.28
CA ASP A 78 -5.83 -5.30 -3.85
C ASP A 78 -5.34 -5.15 -2.41
N ARG A 79 -4.30 -4.34 -2.21
CA ARG A 79 -3.59 -4.19 -0.93
C ARG A 79 -4.47 -3.45 0.07
N GLU A 80 -5.27 -2.51 -0.39
CA GLU A 80 -6.20 -1.69 0.39
C GLU A 80 -7.24 -2.59 1.05
N SER A 81 -7.86 -3.50 0.31
CA SER A 81 -8.79 -4.48 0.85
C SER A 81 -8.13 -5.50 1.78
N LEU A 82 -6.87 -5.86 1.52
CA LEU A 82 -6.16 -6.90 2.26
C LEU A 82 -5.59 -6.39 3.59
N CYS A 83 -5.05 -5.17 3.60
CA CYS A 83 -4.24 -4.64 4.68
C CYS A 83 -4.65 -3.22 5.11
N GLY A 84 -5.46 -2.52 4.32
CA GLY A 84 -5.84 -1.13 4.56
C GLY A 84 -4.64 -0.21 4.65
N LYS A 85 -4.69 0.77 5.53
CA LYS A 85 -3.61 1.75 5.78
C LYS A 85 -2.43 1.23 6.60
N LYS A 86 -2.27 -0.09 6.77
CA LYS A 86 -1.12 -0.66 7.49
C LYS A 86 0.16 -0.40 6.67
N PRO A 87 1.28 -0.02 7.31
CA PRO A 87 2.54 0.28 6.61
C PRO A 87 3.21 -0.95 5.97
N SER A 88 2.76 -2.16 6.31
CA SER A 88 3.27 -3.40 5.75
C SER A 88 2.11 -4.35 5.47
N CYS A 89 2.15 -4.94 4.28
CA CYS A 89 1.18 -5.94 3.84
C CYS A 89 1.88 -7.26 3.52
N VAL A 90 1.72 -8.25 4.40
CA VAL A 90 2.39 -9.56 4.26
C VAL A 90 1.35 -10.66 4.31
N VAL A 91 1.22 -11.39 3.20
CA VAL A 91 0.44 -12.64 3.14
C VAL A 91 1.37 -13.79 3.46
N LYS A 92 1.01 -14.60 4.45
CA LYS A 92 1.76 -15.80 4.81
C LYS A 92 1.12 -17.03 4.17
N ALA A 93 1.96 -17.91 3.64
CA ALA A 93 1.54 -19.18 3.09
C ALA A 93 2.59 -20.25 3.38
N ASP A 94 2.18 -21.50 3.29
CA ASP A 94 3.03 -22.66 3.41
C ASP A 94 3.18 -23.35 2.06
N LEU A 95 4.42 -23.53 1.61
CA LEU A 95 4.76 -24.32 0.44
C LEU A 95 5.05 -25.75 0.89
N VAL A 96 4.25 -26.70 0.41
CA VAL A 96 4.28 -28.10 0.81
C VAL A 96 4.70 -28.97 -0.37
N LEU A 97 5.72 -29.81 -0.18
CA LEU A 97 6.07 -30.90 -1.09
C LEU A 97 5.88 -32.24 -0.37
N GLU A 98 5.33 -33.24 -1.06
CA GLU A 98 5.04 -34.56 -0.52
C GLU A 98 6.14 -35.58 -0.85
N ASN A 99 6.22 -36.64 -0.04
CA ASN A 99 7.04 -37.85 -0.26
C ASN A 99 8.53 -37.59 -0.60
N PRO A 100 9.37 -37.16 0.37
CA PRO A 100 9.05 -36.92 1.78
C PRO A 100 8.37 -35.56 2.01
N LEU A 101 7.73 -35.38 3.17
CA LEU A 101 7.12 -34.09 3.51
C LEU A 101 8.21 -33.04 3.71
N GLU A 102 8.09 -31.93 2.98
CA GLU A 102 8.95 -30.75 3.07
C GLU A 102 8.05 -29.52 3.11
N LEU A 103 8.32 -28.63 4.07
CA LEU A 103 7.49 -27.48 4.39
C LEU A 103 8.36 -26.24 4.42
N HIS A 104 8.01 -25.24 3.62
CA HIS A 104 8.67 -23.94 3.61
C HIS A 104 7.66 -22.84 3.88
N ARG A 105 7.97 -21.93 4.79
CA ARG A 105 7.15 -20.74 5.01
C ARG A 105 7.43 -19.74 3.90
N VAL A 106 6.37 -19.17 3.35
CA VAL A 106 6.42 -18.17 2.31
C VAL A 106 5.81 -16.87 2.83
N SER A 107 6.58 -15.79 2.76
CA SER A 107 6.13 -14.44 3.06
C SER A 107 6.02 -13.64 1.78
N LEU A 108 4.79 -13.23 1.44
CA LEU A 108 4.47 -12.46 0.25
C LEU A 108 4.24 -10.99 0.66
N HIS A 109 5.21 -10.15 0.37
CA HIS A 109 5.17 -8.71 0.61
C HIS A 109 4.48 -8.02 -0.57
N VAL A 110 3.25 -7.58 -0.36
CA VAL A 110 2.49 -6.83 -1.35
C VAL A 110 2.90 -5.37 -1.27
N GLN A 111 3.44 -4.84 -2.37
CA GLN A 111 3.89 -3.47 -2.48
C GLN A 111 2.77 -2.59 -3.03
N ASP A 112 2.60 -1.44 -2.39
CA ASP A 112 1.65 -0.39 -2.76
C ASP A 112 1.95 0.13 -4.17
N VAL A 113 0.89 0.31 -4.97
CA VAL A 113 0.92 0.99 -6.27
C VAL A 113 -0.03 2.17 -6.20
N ASN A 114 0.34 3.32 -6.77
CA ASN A 114 -0.57 4.46 -6.87
C ASN A 114 -1.68 4.14 -7.89
N ASP A 115 -2.75 3.49 -7.43
CA ASP A 115 -3.94 3.16 -8.22
C ASP A 115 -5.24 3.78 -7.65
N ASN A 116 -5.14 4.48 -6.52
CA ASN A 116 -6.20 5.34 -6.00
C ASN A 116 -5.87 6.81 -6.28
N SER A 117 -6.78 7.70 -5.91
CA SER A 117 -6.53 9.14 -6.03
C SER A 117 -7.18 9.87 -4.88
N PRO A 118 -6.66 11.05 -4.48
CA PRO A 118 -7.20 11.80 -3.36
C PRO A 118 -8.67 12.21 -3.59
N GLN A 119 -9.52 11.98 -2.60
CA GLN A 119 -10.94 12.32 -2.63
C GLN A 119 -11.37 13.13 -1.42
N PHE A 120 -12.14 14.20 -1.63
CA PHE A 120 -12.83 14.90 -0.55
C PHE A 120 -14.16 14.20 -0.23
N ASN A 121 -14.66 14.36 1.00
CA ASN A 121 -15.97 13.82 1.40
C ASN A 121 -17.11 14.45 0.61
N GLU A 122 -16.97 15.72 0.23
CA GLU A 122 -17.96 16.49 -0.54
C GLU A 122 -17.29 17.11 -1.78
N GLU A 123 -17.98 17.08 -2.92
CA GLU A 123 -17.52 17.75 -4.15
C GLU A 123 -17.53 19.28 -4.01
N ILE A 124 -18.42 19.82 -3.17
CA ILE A 124 -18.60 21.26 -2.94
C ILE A 124 -18.54 21.52 -1.45
N ILE A 125 -17.46 22.16 -1.00
CA ILE A 125 -17.28 22.56 0.40
C ILE A 125 -17.85 23.98 0.58
N GLN A 126 -18.98 24.09 1.27
CA GLN A 126 -19.62 25.39 1.55
C GLN A 126 -19.17 25.94 2.90
N MET A 127 -18.76 27.22 2.91
CA MET A 127 -18.36 27.91 4.13
C MET A 127 -19.02 29.30 4.20
N GLU A 128 -19.60 29.62 5.34
CA GLU A 128 -20.14 30.95 5.62
C GLU A 128 -19.11 31.80 6.37
N ILE A 129 -18.60 32.84 5.71
CA ILE A 129 -17.61 33.74 6.28
C ILE A 129 -18.21 35.14 6.37
N ARG A 130 -18.21 35.73 7.58
CA ARG A 130 -18.69 37.09 7.80
C ARG A 130 -17.73 38.09 7.16
N GLU A 131 -18.26 39.13 6.51
CA GLU A 131 -17.44 40.21 5.93
C GLU A 131 -16.58 40.94 6.96
N SER A 132 -17.04 40.93 8.22
CA SER A 132 -16.33 41.49 9.37
C SER A 132 -15.18 40.62 9.86
N ALA A 133 -14.88 39.49 9.22
CA ALA A 133 -13.75 38.64 9.58
C ALA A 133 -12.44 39.40 9.44
N GLU A 134 -11.56 39.23 10.43
CA GLU A 134 -10.27 39.90 10.44
C GLU A 134 -9.25 39.17 9.59
N LYS A 135 -8.31 39.93 9.03
CA LYS A 135 -7.15 39.35 8.33
C LYS A 135 -6.40 38.42 9.30
N GLY A 136 -6.04 37.24 8.82
CA GLY A 136 -5.39 36.19 9.61
C GLY A 136 -6.36 35.18 10.23
N ASN A 137 -7.67 35.39 10.16
CA ASN A 137 -8.65 34.37 10.55
C ASN A 137 -8.45 33.10 9.72
N ARG A 138 -8.53 31.94 10.39
CA ARG A 138 -8.32 30.61 9.81
C ARG A 138 -9.64 29.87 9.75
N PHE A 139 -9.89 29.18 8.64
CA PHE A 139 -11.08 28.38 8.39
C PHE A 139 -10.63 26.97 8.01
N SER A 140 -10.95 25.99 8.85
CA SER A 140 -10.58 24.61 8.62
C SER A 140 -11.43 24.00 7.50
N ILE A 141 -10.77 23.23 6.65
CA ILE A 141 -11.37 22.43 5.60
C ILE A 141 -11.09 20.97 5.95
N GLU A 142 -12.09 20.09 5.74
CA GLU A 142 -11.87 18.66 5.84
C GLU A 142 -10.80 18.21 4.84
N GLU A 143 -9.80 17.46 5.31
CA GLU A 143 -8.77 16.94 4.43
C GLU A 143 -9.37 15.96 3.38
N ALA A 144 -8.69 15.85 2.24
CA ALA A 144 -8.94 14.73 1.34
C ALA A 144 -8.42 13.43 1.95
N HIS A 145 -8.89 12.32 1.41
CA HIS A 145 -8.48 10.97 1.77
C HIS A 145 -8.04 10.24 0.51
N ASP A 146 -6.88 9.61 0.59
CA ASP A 146 -6.43 8.61 -0.36
C ASP A 146 -6.51 7.22 0.30
N ALA A 147 -6.55 6.12 -0.45
CA ALA A 147 -6.48 4.77 0.10
C ALA A 147 -5.02 4.25 0.17
N ASP A 148 -4.13 4.80 -0.67
CA ASP A 148 -2.74 4.36 -0.84
C ASP A 148 -1.84 4.81 0.32
N ILE A 149 -0.59 4.33 0.40
CA ILE A 149 0.28 4.63 1.55
C ILE A 149 1.60 5.29 1.15
N GLY A 150 2.20 5.99 2.12
CA GLY A 150 3.55 6.52 1.98
C GLY A 150 3.63 7.61 0.92
N GLN A 151 4.34 7.34 -0.17
CA GLN A 151 4.54 8.31 -1.26
C GLN A 151 3.32 8.41 -2.18
N ASN A 152 2.51 7.36 -2.27
CA ASN A 152 1.31 7.34 -3.09
C ASN A 152 0.10 7.96 -2.35
N ASP A 153 0.21 8.18 -1.03
CA ASP A 153 -0.79 8.95 -0.27
C ASP A 153 -0.73 10.46 -0.63
N ILE A 154 -1.63 11.26 -0.09
CA ILE A 154 -1.70 12.70 -0.34
C ILE A 154 -0.40 13.41 0.04
N GLN A 155 0.24 14.05 -0.93
CA GLN A 155 1.51 14.76 -0.75
C GLN A 155 1.31 16.27 -0.56
N ARG A 156 0.33 16.88 -1.23
CA ARG A 156 0.12 18.33 -1.15
C ARG A 156 -1.30 18.76 -1.51
N TYR A 157 -1.64 19.97 -1.10
CA TYR A 157 -2.85 20.66 -1.51
C TYR A 157 -2.50 21.96 -2.24
N VAL A 158 -3.31 22.30 -3.24
CA VAL A 158 -3.17 23.52 -4.04
C VAL A 158 -4.51 24.25 -4.06
N LEU A 159 -4.48 25.51 -3.69
CA LEU A 159 -5.63 26.40 -3.83
C LEU A 159 -5.46 27.25 -5.09
N GLN A 160 -6.54 27.40 -5.84
CA GLN A 160 -6.61 28.33 -6.95
C GLN A 160 -6.18 29.74 -6.51
N LYS A 161 -5.31 30.36 -7.30
CA LYS A 161 -4.86 31.73 -7.06
C LYS A 161 -6.07 32.67 -6.99
N ASN A 162 -6.13 33.45 -5.91
CA ASN A 162 -7.19 34.39 -5.62
C ASN A 162 -6.66 35.53 -4.74
N ASP A 163 -7.48 36.55 -4.52
CA ASP A 163 -7.08 37.76 -3.79
C ASP A 163 -7.41 37.71 -2.29
N ASN A 164 -8.24 36.78 -1.82
CA ASN A 164 -8.79 36.84 -0.46
C ASN A 164 -8.18 35.82 0.50
N PHE A 165 -7.79 34.66 0.01
CA PHE A 165 -7.39 33.51 0.82
C PHE A 165 -6.06 32.91 0.37
N ILE A 166 -5.26 32.51 1.34
CA ILE A 166 -4.13 31.61 1.15
C ILE A 166 -4.44 30.26 1.79
N LEU A 167 -3.77 29.21 1.31
CA LEU A 167 -3.89 27.87 1.88
C LEU A 167 -2.69 27.59 2.79
N VAL A 168 -2.97 27.11 4.00
CA VAL A 168 -1.96 26.64 4.95
C VAL A 168 -2.26 25.17 5.27
N VAL A 169 -1.24 24.33 5.14
CA VAL A 169 -1.33 22.89 5.44
C VAL A 169 -0.30 22.56 6.52
N GLU A 170 -0.77 22.24 7.72
CA GLU A 170 0.08 21.96 8.89
C GLU A 170 -0.42 20.68 9.57
N ASN A 171 0.46 19.68 9.76
CA ASN A 171 0.11 18.42 10.43
C ASN A 171 -1.16 17.75 9.87
N LYS A 172 -1.28 17.67 8.54
CA LYS A 172 -2.46 17.18 7.80
C LYS A 172 -3.75 18.01 7.94
N ARG A 173 -3.74 19.12 8.68
CA ARG A 173 -4.86 20.06 8.71
C ARG A 173 -4.77 21.00 7.53
N VAL A 174 -5.87 21.13 6.79
CA VAL A 174 -6.00 22.04 5.66
C VAL A 174 -6.80 23.26 6.11
N GLU A 175 -6.21 24.44 6.02
CA GLU A 175 -6.86 25.67 6.49
C GLU A 175 -6.74 26.78 5.44
N LEU A 176 -7.84 27.50 5.23
CA LEU A 176 -7.82 28.79 4.53
C LEU A 176 -7.53 29.89 5.53
N VAL A 177 -6.61 30.78 5.17
CA VAL A 177 -6.32 31.98 5.95
C VAL A 177 -6.74 33.20 5.16
N LEU A 178 -7.53 34.07 5.78
CA LEU A 178 -7.99 35.30 5.15
C LEU A 178 -6.85 36.33 5.06
N GLU A 179 -6.44 36.66 3.86
CA GLU A 179 -5.34 37.59 3.57
C GLU A 179 -5.84 39.02 3.35
N ASN A 180 -7.05 39.18 2.81
CA ASN A 180 -7.68 40.47 2.51
C ASN A 180 -9.13 40.52 2.95
N LYS A 181 -9.62 41.71 3.33
CA LYS A 181 -11.01 41.90 3.79
C LYS A 181 -12.00 41.48 2.71
N LEU A 182 -13.09 40.87 3.16
CA LEU A 182 -14.24 40.54 2.32
C LEU A 182 -15.17 41.76 2.22
N ASP A 183 -15.85 41.86 1.09
CA ASP A 183 -16.78 42.94 0.78
C ASP A 183 -17.95 42.31 0.04
N ARG A 184 -19.03 42.02 0.78
CA ARG A 184 -20.17 41.26 0.26
C ARG A 184 -20.87 42.00 -0.86
N GLU A 185 -20.90 43.33 -0.82
CA GLU A 185 -21.50 44.17 -1.86
C GLU A 185 -20.74 44.05 -3.19
N LYS A 186 -19.42 43.82 -3.16
CA LYS A 186 -18.62 43.53 -4.36
C LYS A 186 -18.70 42.07 -4.80
N HIS A 187 -18.47 41.16 -3.86
CA HIS A 187 -18.42 39.72 -4.11
C HIS A 187 -19.28 39.00 -3.08
N LYS A 188 -20.51 38.65 -3.47
CA LYS A 188 -21.43 37.88 -2.61
C LYS A 188 -20.98 36.43 -2.42
N GLU A 189 -20.32 35.87 -3.42
CA GLU A 189 -19.84 34.50 -3.47
C GLU A 189 -18.42 34.48 -4.03
N ILE A 190 -17.56 33.62 -3.48
CA ILE A 190 -16.19 33.40 -3.94
C ILE A 190 -16.04 31.89 -4.17
N ASN A 191 -15.94 31.49 -5.43
CA ASN A 191 -15.75 30.10 -5.82
C ASN A 191 -14.27 29.84 -6.06
N LEU A 192 -13.68 28.93 -5.28
CA LEU A 192 -12.27 28.57 -5.36
C LEU A 192 -12.14 27.07 -5.61
N LEU A 193 -11.26 26.70 -6.53
CA LEU A 193 -10.86 25.30 -6.69
C LEU A 193 -9.77 24.94 -5.68
N LEU A 194 -10.03 23.93 -4.85
CA LEU A 194 -9.05 23.26 -4.00
C LEU A 194 -8.72 21.90 -4.62
N THR A 195 -7.44 21.58 -4.75
CA THR A 195 -6.96 20.32 -5.34
C THR A 195 -6.01 19.61 -4.39
N ALA A 196 -6.29 18.35 -4.08
CA ALA A 196 -5.36 17.44 -3.41
C ALA A 196 -4.55 16.66 -4.46
N LEU A 197 -3.27 16.44 -4.19
CA LEU A 197 -2.34 15.77 -5.10
C LEU A 197 -1.55 14.71 -4.32
N ASP A 198 -1.56 13.49 -4.85
CA ASP A 198 -0.74 12.34 -4.49
C ASP A 198 0.66 12.43 -5.13
N GLY A 199 1.44 11.36 -4.99
CA GLY A 199 2.85 11.26 -5.41
C GLY A 199 3.10 10.28 -6.54
#